data_AF-A0A2D9P4D2-F1
#
_entry.id   AF-A0A2D9P4D2-F1
#
_cell.length_a   1.000
_cell.length_b   1.000
_cell.length_c   1.000
_cell.angle_alpha   90.00
_cell.angle_beta   90.00
_cell.angle_gamma   90.00
#
_symmetry.space_group_name_H-M   'P 1'
#
loop_
_entity.id
_entity.type
_entity.pdbx_description
1 polymer ?
#
loop_
_entity_poly.entity_id
_entity_poly.type
_entity_poly.pdbx_seq_one_letter_code
_entity_poly.pdbx_strand_id
1 'polypeptide(L)' 'MKKAIDTLTSWIGTFNELLKALIVFGVIVGILYSDVFGVIKGIGNLMGQIGDAGLSGLVALALIATWYKK' A
#
# COMPACT_ATOMS: atom_id res chain seq x y z
N MET A 1 26.99 -9.14 -14.54
CA MET A 1 26.09 -8.03 -14.13
C MET A 1 24.62 -8.44 -14.15
N LYS A 2 24.02 -8.86 -15.28
CA LYS A 2 22.61 -9.31 -15.34
C LYS A 2 22.27 -10.37 -14.28
N LYS A 3 23.05 -11.46 -14.23
CA LYS A 3 22.87 -12.55 -13.25
C LYS A 3 22.90 -12.09 -11.77
N ALA A 4 23.65 -11.05 -11.43
CA ALA A 4 23.68 -10.52 -10.06
C ALA A 4 22.41 -9.71 -9.75
N ILE A 5 21.95 -8.91 -10.72
CA ILE A 5 20.70 -8.14 -10.61
C ILE A 5 19.49 -9.09 -10.56
N ASP A 6 19.51 -10.17 -11.35
CA ASP A 6 18.46 -11.17 -11.38
C ASP A 6 18.34 -11.89 -10.02
N THR A 7 19.47 -12.28 -9.41
CA THR A 7 19.49 -12.88 -8.07
C THR A 7 18.96 -11.93 -7.00
N LEU A 8 19.36 -10.64 -7.04
CA LEU A 8 18.87 -9.65 -6.09
C LEU A 8 17.36 -9.42 -6.24
N THR A 9 16.87 -9.31 -7.48
CA THR A 9 15.44 -9.14 -7.75
C THR A 9 14.63 -10.33 -7.26
N SER A 10 15.15 -11.55 -7.46
CA SER A 10 14.55 -12.78 -6.96
C SER A 10 14.47 -12.78 -5.42
N TRP A 11 15.57 -12.41 -4.75
CA TRP A 11 15.60 -12.35 -3.29
C TRP A 11 14.66 -11.29 -2.71
N ILE A 12 14.56 -10.13 -3.36
CA ILE A 12 13.57 -9.10 -3.03
C ILE A 12 12.14 -9.63 -3.23
N GLY A 13 11.92 -10.42 -4.29
CA GLY A 13 10.64 -11.10 -4.54
C GLY A 13 10.25 -12.02 -3.38
N THR A 14 11.15 -12.94 -2.99
CA THR A 14 10.91 -13.85 -1.85
C THR A 14 10.69 -13.08 -0.55
N PHE A 15 11.48 -12.02 -0.30
CA PHE A 15 11.31 -11.18 0.88
C PHE A 15 9.94 -10.49 0.90
N ASN A 16 9.47 -9.98 -0.24
CA ASN A 16 8.16 -9.38 -0.36
C ASN A 16 7.03 -10.40 -0.13
N GLU A 17 7.18 -11.64 -0.61
CA GLU A 17 6.23 -12.72 -0.33
C GLU A 17 6.13 -13.02 1.18
N LEU A 18 7.27 -13.07 1.87
CA LEU A 18 7.30 -13.24 3.32
C LEU A 18 6.61 -12.08 4.05
N LEU A 19 6.86 -10.83 3.64
CA LEU A 19 6.18 -9.66 4.21
C LEU A 19 4.67 -9.73 4.01
N LYS A 20 4.19 -10.12 2.83
CA LYS A 20 2.76 -10.31 2.56
C LYS A 20 2.14 -11.37 3.48
N ALA A 21 2.83 -12.51 3.66
CA ALA A 21 2.38 -13.56 4.56
C ALA A 21 2.29 -13.07 6.01
N LEU A 22 3.25 -12.27 6.47
CA LEU A 22 3.22 -11.66 7.79
C LEU A 22 2.07 -10.66 7.96
N ILE A 23 1.73 -9.88 6.92
CA ILE A 23 0.58 -8.98 6.96
C ILE A 23 -0.72 -9.81 7.09
N VAL A 24 -0.89 -10.85 6.28
CA VAL A 24 -2.08 -11.71 6.35
C VAL A 24 -2.21 -12.37 7.73
N PHE A 25 -1.10 -12.91 8.26
CA PHE A 25 -1.06 -13.45 9.61
C PHE A 25 -1.45 -12.39 10.66
N GLY A 26 -0.88 -11.20 10.55
CA GLY A 26 -1.17 -10.08 11.44
C GLY A 26 -2.63 -9.65 11.41
N VAL A 27 -3.29 -9.70 10.24
CA VAL A 27 -4.74 -9.45 10.13
C VAL A 27 -5.54 -10.55 10.82
N ILE A 28 -5.22 -11.84 10.58
CA ILE A 28 -5.92 -12.95 11.23
C ILE A 28 -5.80 -12.86 12.75
N VAL A 29 -4.57 -12.66 13.27
CA VAL A 29 -4.34 -12.46 14.70
C VAL A 29 -5.06 -11.20 15.19
N GLY A 30 -5.06 -10.12 14.42
CA GLY A 30 -5.74 -8.89 14.80
C GLY A 30 -7.25 -9.07 14.95
N ILE A 31 -7.89 -9.87 14.09
CA ILE A 31 -9.32 -10.19 14.22
C ILE A 31 -9.58 -10.99 15.49
N LEU A 32 -8.72 -11.96 15.80
CA LEU A 32 -8.90 -12.86 16.95
C LEU A 32 -8.55 -12.22 18.30
N TYR A 33 -7.62 -11.28 18.32
CA TYR A 33 -7.01 -10.74 19.54
C TYR A 33 -7.05 -9.20 19.62
N SER A 34 -8.04 -8.56 18.98
CA SER A 34 -8.24 -7.09 19.05
C SER A 34 -7.05 -6.26 18.56
N ASP A 35 -6.49 -6.62 17.40
CA ASP A 35 -5.42 -5.91 16.68
C ASP A 35 -4.13 -5.68 17.49
N VAL A 36 -3.65 -6.71 18.19
CA VAL A 36 -2.40 -6.66 19.02
C VAL A 36 -1.20 -6.08 18.29
N PHE A 37 -1.02 -6.45 17.02
CA PHE A 37 0.11 -5.98 16.20
C PHE A 37 -0.19 -4.67 15.46
N GLY A 38 -1.39 -4.11 15.59
CA GLY A 38 -1.81 -2.86 14.97
C GLY A 38 -1.88 -2.89 13.44
N VAL A 39 -1.95 -4.08 12.84
CA VAL A 39 -1.91 -4.26 11.38
C VAL A 39 -3.21 -3.77 10.74
N ILE A 40 -4.37 -4.00 11.38
CA ILE A 40 -5.66 -3.55 10.87
C ILE A 40 -5.72 -2.02 10.92
N LYS A 41 -5.33 -1.42 12.06
CA LYS A 41 -5.21 0.04 12.18
C LYS A 41 -4.21 0.63 11.19
N GLY A 42 -3.07 -0.04 10.97
CA GLY A 42 -2.07 0.37 9.98
C GLY A 42 -2.64 0.40 8.56
N ILE A 43 -3.37 -0.65 8.16
CA ILE A 43 -4.08 -0.69 6.87
C ILE A 43 -5.12 0.43 6.79
N GLY A 44 -5.89 0.66 7.85
CA GLY A 44 -6.87 1.76 7.91
C GLY A 44 -6.24 3.13 7.67
N ASN A 45 -5.10 3.40 8.30
CA ASN A 45 -4.35 4.65 8.10
C ASN A 45 -3.85 4.79 6.64
N LEU A 46 -3.32 3.71 6.05
CA LEU A 46 -2.89 3.70 4.66
C LEU A 46 -4.05 3.99 3.70
N MET A 47 -5.21 3.36 3.93
CA MET A 47 -6.42 3.60 3.14
C MET A 47 -6.93 5.04 3.31
N GLY A 48 -6.86 5.60 4.52
CA GLY A 48 -7.20 7.00 4.78
C GLY A 48 -6.35 7.98 3.98
N GLN A 49 -5.03 7.75 3.94
CA GLN A 49 -4.12 8.56 3.13
C GLN A 49 -4.41 8.49 1.63
N ILE A 50 -4.79 7.31 1.12
CA ILE A 50 -5.24 7.17 -0.28
C ILE A 50 -6.56 7.91 -0.50
N GLY A 51 -7.48 7.89 0.45
CA GLY A 51 -8.73 8.65 0.39
C GLY A 51 -8.49 10.15 0.25
N ASP A 52 -7.70 10.73 1.17
CA ASP A 52 -7.42 12.17 1.18
C ASP A 52 -6.59 12.60 -0.04
N ALA A 53 -5.50 11.87 -0.33
CA ALA A 53 -4.66 12.16 -1.49
C ALA A 53 -5.41 11.92 -2.81
N GLY A 54 -6.26 10.89 -2.87
CA GLY A 54 -7.10 10.58 -4.02
C GLY A 54 -8.14 11.67 -4.28
N LEU A 55 -8.83 12.14 -3.24
CA LEU A 55 -9.75 13.27 -3.35
C LEU A 55 -9.04 14.53 -3.82
N SER A 56 -7.85 14.83 -3.27
CA SER A 56 -7.04 15.96 -3.71
C SER A 56 -6.63 15.87 -5.19
N GLY A 57 -6.32 14.65 -5.67
CA GLY A 57 -6.03 14.39 -7.07
C GLY A 57 -7.24 14.62 -7.98
N LEU A 58 -8.43 14.16 -7.56
CA LEU A 58 -9.67 14.40 -8.29
C LEU A 58 -10.03 15.90 -8.35
N VAL A 59 -9.83 16.63 -7.24
CA VAL A 59 -10.01 18.09 -7.21
C VAL A 59 -9.03 18.78 -8.16
N ALA A 60 -7.76 18.38 -8.16
CA ALA A 60 -6.76 18.92 -9.09
C ALA A 60 -7.15 18.68 -10.56
N LEU A 61 -7.61 17.47 -10.89
CA LEU A 61 -8.09 17.14 -12.23
C LEU A 61 -9.32 17.96 -12.63
N ALA A 62 -10.27 18.15 -11.71
CA ALA A 62 -11.45 18.98 -11.95
C ALA A 62 -11.07 20.44 -12.24
N LEU A 63 -10.12 21.00 -11.49
CA LEU A 63 -9.60 22.35 -11.74
C LEU A 63 -8.98 22.47 -13.13
N ILE A 64 -8.12 21.53 -13.52
CA ILE A 64 -7.51 21.51 -14.86
C ILE A 64 -8.60 21.43 -15.94
N ALA A 65 -9.59 20.55 -15.78
CA ALA A 65 -10.67 20.39 -16.74
C ALA A 65 -11.52 21.67 -16.89
N THR A 66 -11.79 22.38 -15.79
CA THR A 66 -12.56 23.65 -15.84
C THR A 66 -11.75 24.83 -16.41
N TRP A 67 -10.43 24.85 -16.22
CA TRP A 67 -9.54 25.86 -16.77
C TRP A 67 -9.11 25.59 -18.20
N TYR A 68 -9.36 24.38 -18.70
CA TYR A 68 -9.15 24.03 -20.09
C TYR A 68 -10.16 24.80 -20.95
N LYS A 69 -9.80 26.04 -21.31
CA LYS A 69 -10.49 26.76 -22.37
C LYS A 69 -10.22 26.02 -23.68
N LYS A 70 -11.28 25.51 -24.27
CA LYS A 70 -11.27 24.94 -25.62
C LYS A 70 -10.78 25.95 -26.64
#